data_AF-A0A9X9LKV9-F1
#
_entry.id   AF-A0A9X9LKV9-F1
#
_cell.length_a   1.000
_cell.length_b   1.000
_cell.length_c   1.000
_cell.angle_alpha   90.00
_cell.angle_beta   90.00
_cell.angle_gamma   90.00
#
_symmetry.space_group_name_H-M   'P 1'
#
loop_
_entity.id
_entity.type
_entity.pdbx_description
1 polymer ?
#
loop_
_entity_poly.entity_id
_entity_poly.type
_entity_poly.pdbx_seq_one_letter_code
_entity_poly.pdbx_strand_id
1 'polypeptide(L)' 'PFILQDGALPPWFHGFITRKQTEQLLGDKALGSFLIRLSDRATGYILSYRGSDRCRHFVINQLRDRRYLVSGDTHS' A
#
# COMPACT_ATOMS: atom_id res chain seq x y z
N PRO A 1 16.29 -4.97 -3.72
CA PRO A 1 15.71 -3.97 -2.80
C PRO A 1 15.65 -4.55 -1.38
N PHE A 2 16.50 -4.06 -0.48
CA PHE A 2 16.46 -4.46 0.92
C PHE A 2 15.41 -3.61 1.62
N ILE A 3 14.20 -4.16 1.78
CA ILE A 3 13.14 -3.53 2.57
C ILE A 3 13.36 -3.70 4.07
N LEU A 4 14.30 -4.57 4.46
CA LEU A 4 14.59 -4.88 5.85
C LEU A 4 15.41 -3.74 6.48
N GLN A 5 14.87 -3.15 7.55
CA GLN A 5 15.55 -2.18 8.39
C GLN A 5 15.89 -2.88 9.71
N ASP A 6 17.17 -3.07 10.00
CA ASP A 6 17.66 -3.71 11.24
C ASP A 6 17.08 -5.11 11.51
N GLY A 7 16.86 -5.91 10.45
CA GLY A 7 16.28 -7.25 10.59
C GLY A 7 14.75 -7.27 10.66
N ALA A 8 14.09 -6.10 10.67
CA ALA A 8 12.64 -5.96 10.72
C ALA A 8 12.08 -5.37 9.42
N LEU A 9 10.84 -5.73 9.09
CA LEU A 9 10.10 -5.05 8.04
C LEU A 9 9.71 -3.65 8.52
N PRO A 10 9.64 -2.65 7.62
CA PRO A 10 9.24 -1.31 8.00
C PRO A 10 7.82 -1.34 8.56
N PRO A 11 7.50 -0.52 9.57
CA PRO A 11 6.19 -0.57 10.24
C PRO A 11 5.02 -0.20 9.31
N TRP A 12 5.30 0.43 8.17
CA TRP A 12 4.31 0.73 7.13
C TRP A 12 4.08 -0.42 6.15
N PHE A 13 4.83 -1.53 6.25
CA PHE A 13 4.65 -2.71 5.41
C PHE A 13 3.91 -3.82 6.15
N HIS A 14 2.70 -4.14 5.72
CA HIS A 14 1.79 -5.04 6.44
C HIS A 14 1.66 -6.43 5.79
N GLY A 15 2.39 -6.72 4.71
CA GLY A 15 2.34 -8.03 4.05
C GLY A 15 0.93 -8.38 3.52
N PHE A 16 0.45 -9.59 3.83
CA PHE A 16 -0.81 -10.14 3.32
C PHE A 16 -2.01 -9.72 4.19
N ILE A 17 -2.43 -8.46 4.10
CA ILE A 17 -3.69 -8.01 4.68
C ILE A 17 -4.72 -7.72 3.59
N THR A 18 -5.99 -8.02 3.88
CA THR A 18 -7.10 -7.75 2.97
C THR A 18 -7.39 -6.25 2.87
N ARG A 19 -8.13 -5.86 1.83
CA ARG A 19 -8.66 -4.49 1.71
C ARG A 19 -9.48 -4.09 2.93
N LYS A 20 -10.36 -4.96 3.41
CA LYS A 20 -11.20 -4.69 4.59
C LYS A 20 -10.37 -4.45 5.86
N GLN A 21 -9.38 -5.30 6.13
CA GLN A 21 -8.47 -5.10 7.26
C GLN A 21 -7.68 -3.79 7.14
N THR A 22 -7.25 -3.45 5.92
CA THR A 22 -6.55 -2.18 5.64
C THR A 22 -7.42 -0.97 5.94
N GLU A 23 -8.68 -0.98 5.48
CA GLU A 23 -9.64 0.09 5.73
C GLU A 23 -9.94 0.25 7.22
N GLN A 24 -10.05 -0.86 7.97
CA GLN A 24 -10.19 -0.83 9.43
C GLN A 24 -8.95 -0.24 10.12
N LEU A 25 -7.75 -0.65 9.72
CA LEU A 25 -6.49 -0.14 10.30
C LEU A 25 -6.29 1.36 10.07
N LEU A 26 -6.73 1.87 8.91
CA LEU A 26 -6.59 3.28 8.54
C LEU A 26 -7.77 4.15 8.99
N GLY A 27 -8.91 3.55 9.37
CA GLY A 27 -10.13 4.26 9.75
C GLY A 27 -9.94 5.26 10.88
N ASP A 28 -9.19 4.84 11.91
CA ASP A 28 -8.93 5.63 13.12
C ASP A 28 -7.62 6.43 13.07
N LYS A 29 -6.97 6.49 11.90
CA LYS A 29 -5.70 7.19 11.72
C LYS A 29 -5.89 8.58 11.14
N ALA A 30 -4.90 9.45 11.34
CA ALA A 30 -4.89 10.79 10.77
C ALA A 30 -4.96 10.75 9.24
N LEU A 31 -5.52 11.81 8.63
CA LEU A 31 -5.52 11.99 7.19
C LEU A 31 -4.09 11.92 6.64
N GLY A 32 -3.90 11.25 5.50
CA GLY A 32 -2.60 11.02 4.89
C GLY A 32 -1.84 9.80 5.46
N SER A 33 -2.33 9.17 6.54
CA SER A 33 -1.76 7.91 7.01
C SER A 33 -1.83 6.84 5.93
N PHE A 34 -0.79 6.03 5.80
CA PHE A 34 -0.69 5.04 4.73
C PHE A 34 -0.09 3.72 5.21
N LEU A 35 -0.28 2.69 4.41
CA LEU A 35 0.45 1.44 4.49
C LEU A 35 0.63 0.82 3.12
N ILE A 36 1.62 -0.07 2.99
CA ILE A 36 1.85 -0.91 1.82
C ILE A 36 1.52 -2.35 2.20
N ARG A 37 0.76 -3.02 1.35
CA ARG A 37 0.39 -4.43 1.48
C ARG A 37 0.66 -5.19 0.19
N LEU A 38 0.67 -6.51 0.25
CA LEU A 38 0.71 -7.37 -0.92
C LEU A 38 -0.68 -7.41 -1.57
N SER A 39 -0.69 -7.46 -2.91
CA SER A 39 -1.93 -7.65 -3.66
C SER A 39 -2.43 -9.08 -3.50
N ASP A 40 -3.74 -9.23 -3.29
CA ASP A 40 -4.45 -10.51 -3.16
C ASP A 40 -4.80 -11.11 -4.54
N ARG A 41 -4.77 -10.31 -5.61
CA ARG A 41 -5.20 -10.71 -6.96
C ARG A 41 -4.10 -10.71 -8.01
N ALA A 42 -2.93 -10.17 -7.69
CA ALA A 42 -1.82 -10.04 -8.64
C ALA A 42 -0.47 -10.08 -7.94
N THR A 43 0.58 -10.42 -8.68
CA THR A 43 1.96 -10.23 -8.20
C THR A 43 2.26 -8.74 -8.16
N GLY A 44 2.34 -8.17 -6.96
CA GLY A 44 2.62 -6.74 -6.77
C GLY A 44 2.23 -6.24 -5.39
N TYR A 45 2.33 -4.92 -5.22
CA TYR A 45 2.00 -4.26 -3.96
C TYR A 45 0.81 -3.32 -4.15
N ILE A 46 0.16 -2.98 -3.05
CA ILE A 46 -0.89 -1.97 -3.00
C ILE A 46 -0.48 -0.91 -1.97
N LEU A 47 -0.42 0.35 -2.39
CA LEU A 47 -0.39 1.50 -1.49
C LEU A 47 -1.82 1.82 -1.08
N SER A 48 -2.11 1.81 0.22
CA SER A 48 -3.40 2.26 0.73
C SER A 48 -3.20 3.47 1.64
N TYR A 49 -4.02 4.50 1.49
CA TYR A 49 -3.92 5.68 2.35
C TYR A 49 -5.28 6.24 2.77
N ARG A 50 -5.32 6.86 3.95
CA ARG A 50 -6.48 7.53 4.53
C ARG A 50 -6.70 8.88 3.85
N GLY A 51 -7.56 8.89 2.84
CA GLY A 51 -8.10 10.12 2.26
C GLY A 51 -9.13 10.78 3.18
N SER A 52 -9.50 12.03 2.87
CA SER A 52 -10.52 12.79 3.61
C SER A 52 -11.90 12.14 3.50
N ASP A 53 -12.26 11.64 2.32
CA ASP A 53 -13.53 11.00 2.02
C ASP A 53 -13.50 9.49 2.28
N ARG A 54 -12.51 8.81 1.70
CA ARG A 54 -12.41 7.35 1.70
C ARG A 54 -10.97 6.89 1.80
N CYS A 55 -10.80 5.61 2.15
CA CYS A 55 -9.53 4.93 1.96
C CYS A 55 -9.28 4.74 0.44
N ARG A 56 -8.12 5.16 -0.04
CA ARG A 56 -7.73 5.02 -1.45
C ARG A 56 -6.68 3.93 -1.59
N HIS A 57 -6.74 3.18 -2.69
CA HIS A 57 -5.87 2.04 -2.94
C HIS A 57 -5.26 2.13 -4.34
N PHE A 58 -3.94 2.08 -4.42
CA PHE A 58 -3.17 2.21 -5.67
C PHE A 58 -2.33 0.97 -5.89
N VAL A 59 -2.36 0.46 -7.12
CA VAL A 59 -1.55 -0.69 -7.50
C VAL A 59 -0.13 -0.22 -7.74
N ILE A 60 0.84 -0.86 -7.10
CA ILE A 60 2.26 -0.67 -7.37
C ILE A 60 2.74 -1.85 -8.20
N ASN A 61 2.99 -1.59 -9.48
CA ASN A 61 3.48 -2.56 -10.43
C ASN A 61 5.01 -2.54 -10.46
N GLN A 62 5.64 -3.72 -10.43
CA GLN A 62 7.07 -3.84 -10.67
C GLN A 62 7.33 -3.96 -12.17
N LEU A 63 8.16 -3.07 -12.70
CA LEU A 63 8.59 -3.08 -14.09
C LEU A 63 9.78 -4.04 -14.27
N ARG A 64 10.04 -4.43 -15.52
CA ARG A 64 11.12 -5.38 -15.88
C ARG A 64 12.51 -4.87 -15.50
N ASP A 65 12.69 -3.56 -15.44
CA ASP A 65 13.94 -2.89 -15.07
C ASP A 65 14.08 -2.63 -13.56
N ARG A 66 13.31 -3.36 -12.74
CA ARG A 66 13.30 -3.28 -11.27
C ARG A 66 12.80 -1.94 -10.70
N ARG A 67 12.23 -1.07 -11.53
CA ARG A 67 11.48 0.12 -11.07
C ARG A 67 10.08 -0.26 -10.64
N TYR A 68 9.47 0.62 -9.85
CA TYR A 68 8.08 0.48 -9.40
C TYR A 68 7.24 1.64 -9.95
N LEU A 69 6.04 1.33 -10.44
CA LEU A 69 5.08 2.29 -10.97
C LEU A 69 3.80 2.23 -10.14
N VAL A 70 3.41 3.36 -9.55
CA VAL A 70 2.10 3.51 -8.93
C VAL A 70 1.07 3.79 -10.02
N SER A 71 0.04 2.96 -10.10
CA SER A 71 -1.04 3.03 -11.10
C SER A 71 -2.34 3.53 -10.42
N GLY A 72 -2.98 4.52 -11.04
CA GLY A 72 -3.98 5.40 -10.41
C GLY A 72 -3.26 6.54 -9.67
N ASP A 73 -3.59 7.82 -9.76
CA ASP A 73 -4.84 8.55 -10.00
C ASP A 73 -4.69 9.50 -11.21
N THR A 74 -5.46 9.31 -12.28
CA THR A 74 -5.69 10.35 -13.29
C THR A 74 -7.18 10.67 -13.28
N HIS A 75 -7.57 11.54 -12.34
CA HIS A 75 -8.88 12.19 -12.20
C HIS A 75 -10.11 11.28 -11.98
N SER A 76 -10.73 11.44 -10.81
CA SER A 76 -12.19 11.48 -10.64
C SER A 76 -12.56 12.33 -9.44
#